data_AF-A0A8S1GYK9-F1
#
_entry.id   AF-A0A8S1GYK9-F1
#
_cell.length_a   1.000
_cell.length_b   1.000
_cell.length_c   1.000
_cell.angle_alpha   90.00
_cell.angle_beta   90.00
_cell.angle_gamma   90.00
#
_symmetry.space_group_name_H-M   'P 1'
#
loop_
_entity.id
_entity.type
_entity.pdbx_description
1 polymer ?
#
loop_
_entity_poly.entity_id
_entity_poly.type
_entity_poly.pdbx_seq_one_letter_code
_entity_poly.pdbx_strand_id
1 'polypeptide(L)'
;MFLLHLAALVLAIALKVDCVPLVAIFTTVEFLLIIAAVVHAFLPVFEVVLTIIGVDILVGLAKIVCALFMSISDDGFDCTKTTCRTFNLTETERFCTFWLLLASATFDHFFALVVLAHSPQLRMFESDEKYH
;
A
#
# COMPACT_ATOMS: atom_id res chain seq x y z
N MET A 1 4.19 6.50 -4.12
CA MET A 1 3.97 5.06 -4.34
C MET A 1 2.98 4.73 -5.45
N PHE A 2 1.90 5.50 -5.58
CA PHE A 2 0.94 5.36 -6.67
C PHE A 2 1.54 5.15 -8.06
N LEU A 3 2.54 5.94 -8.47
CA LEU A 3 3.19 5.76 -9.78
C LEU A 3 3.88 4.40 -9.94
N LEU A 4 4.44 3.84 -8.86
CA LEU A 4 5.07 2.52 -8.86
C LEU A 4 4.02 1.42 -9.05
N HIS A 5 2.91 1.46 -8.30
CA HIS A 5 1.82 0.50 -8.45
C HIS A 5 1.08 0.67 -9.78
N LEU A 6 0.92 1.90 -10.27
CA LEU A 6 0.34 2.17 -11.58
C LEU A 6 1.22 1.59 -12.70
N ALA A 7 2.55 1.79 -12.63
CA ALA A 7 3.48 1.19 -13.59
C ALA A 7 3.46 -0.34 -13.51
N ALA A 8 3.46 -0.90 -12.29
CA ALA A 8 3.34 -2.34 -12.08
C ALA A 8 2.02 -2.91 -12.61
N LEU A 9 0.90 -2.18 -12.44
CA LEU A 9 -0.41 -2.56 -12.95
C LEU A 9 -0.43 -2.56 -14.49
N VAL A 10 0.08 -1.50 -15.12
CA VAL A 10 0.17 -1.40 -16.59
C VAL A 10 1.04 -2.53 -17.14
N LEU A 11 2.17 -2.82 -16.50
CA LEU A 11 3.04 -3.92 -16.90
C LEU A 11 2.37 -5.29 -16.71
N ALA A 12 1.68 -5.51 -15.58
CA ALA A 12 0.96 -6.75 -15.31
C ALA A 12 -0.17 -7.00 -16.30
N ILE A 13 -0.90 -5.94 -16.71
CA ILE A 13 -1.93 -6.01 -17.77
C ILE A 13 -1.29 -6.34 -19.12
N ALA A 14 -0.20 -5.66 -19.48
CA ALA A 14 0.50 -5.88 -20.76
C ALA A 14 1.05 -7.33 -20.87
N LEU A 15 1.53 -7.88 -19.76
CA LEU A 15 2.07 -9.23 -19.67
C LEU A 15 1.00 -10.31 -19.37
N LYS A 16 -0.26 -9.94 -19.16
CA LYS A 16 -1.38 -10.84 -18.80
C LYS A 16 -1.06 -11.71 -17.57
N VAL A 17 -0.53 -11.09 -16.53
CA VAL A 17 -0.16 -11.78 -15.28
C VAL A 17 -1.38 -11.95 -14.38
N ASP A 18 -1.49 -13.06 -13.67
CA ASP A 18 -2.63 -13.36 -12.78
C ASP A 18 -2.65 -12.53 -11.48
N CYS A 19 -1.63 -11.70 -11.21
CA CYS A 19 -1.56 -10.80 -10.06
C CYS A 19 -2.26 -9.44 -10.29
N VAL A 20 -2.78 -9.17 -11.49
CA VAL A 20 -3.50 -7.94 -11.85
C VAL A 20 -4.58 -7.52 -10.83
N PRO A 21 -5.50 -8.40 -10.37
CA PRO A 21 -6.54 -7.97 -9.44
C PRO A 21 -5.97 -7.49 -8.10
N LEU A 22 -4.90 -8.12 -7.61
CA LEU A 22 -4.25 -7.73 -6.36
C LEU A 22 -3.60 -6.34 -6.48
N VAL A 23 -2.82 -6.12 -7.55
CA VAL A 23 -2.15 -4.83 -7.79
C VAL A 23 -3.16 -3.71 -8.08
N ALA A 24 -4.28 -4.03 -8.75
CA ALA A 24 -5.35 -3.08 -9.05
C ALA A 24 -6.05 -2.54 -7.79
N ILE A 25 -6.30 -3.40 -6.79
CA ILE A 25 -6.91 -3.00 -5.52
C ILE A 25 -6.02 -1.96 -4.82
N PHE A 26 -4.72 -2.26 -4.65
CA PHE A 26 -3.80 -1.33 -3.99
C PHE A 26 -3.63 -0.02 -4.77
N THR A 27 -3.54 -0.10 -6.10
CA THR A 27 -3.47 1.09 -6.96
C THR A 27 -4.70 1.99 -6.79
N THR A 28 -5.89 1.38 -6.66
CA THR A 28 -7.15 2.11 -6.48
C THR A 28 -7.21 2.79 -5.12
N VAL A 29 -6.81 2.10 -4.05
CA VAL A 29 -6.77 2.69 -2.70
C VAL A 29 -5.77 3.85 -2.65
N GLU A 30 -4.58 3.70 -3.24
CA GLU A 30 -3.59 4.77 -3.32
C GLU A 30 -4.09 5.98 -4.13
N PHE A 31 -4.87 5.75 -5.19
CA PHE A 31 -5.50 6.83 -5.94
C PHE A 31 -6.50 7.62 -5.08
N LEU A 32 -7.33 6.92 -4.29
CA LEU A 32 -8.27 7.56 -3.37
C LEU A 32 -7.54 8.38 -2.30
N LEU A 33 -6.41 7.89 -1.80
CA LEU A 33 -5.57 8.63 -0.84
C LEU A 33 -4.99 9.90 -1.46
N ILE A 34 -4.56 9.86 -2.73
CA ILE A 34 -4.12 11.08 -3.45
C ILE A 34 -5.26 12.08 -3.55
N ILE A 35 -6.48 11.65 -3.90
CA ILE A 35 -7.64 12.56 -3.96
C ILE A 35 -7.88 13.20 -2.59
N ALA A 36 -7.87 12.40 -1.51
CA ALA A 36 -8.06 12.90 -0.15
C ALA A 36 -6.96 13.91 0.23
N ALA A 37 -5.69 13.64 -0.12
CA ALA A 37 -4.58 14.55 0.13
C ALA A 37 -4.70 15.86 -0.65
N VAL A 38 -5.11 15.81 -1.92
CA VAL A 38 -5.35 17.01 -2.75
C VAL A 38 -6.49 17.83 -2.17
N VAL A 39 -7.60 17.20 -1.78
CA VAL A 39 -8.73 17.90 -1.13
C VAL A 39 -8.29 18.55 0.18
N HIS A 40 -7.51 17.84 1.00
CA HIS A 40 -6.97 18.37 2.25
C HIS A 40 -6.05 19.59 2.04
N ALA A 41 -5.30 19.63 0.94
CA ALA A 41 -4.46 20.78 0.61
C ALA A 41 -5.28 22.08 0.42
N PHE A 42 -6.54 21.98 0.00
CA PHE A 42 -7.46 23.11 -0.10
C PHE A 42 -8.28 23.35 1.17
N LEU A 43 -8.54 22.30 1.94
CA LEU A 43 -9.34 22.33 3.17
C LEU A 43 -8.54 21.67 4.32
N PRO A 44 -7.65 22.41 5.00
CA PRO A 44 -6.73 21.84 5.98
C PRO A 44 -7.45 21.52 7.30
N VAL A 45 -8.02 20.32 7.38
CA VAL A 45 -8.67 19.76 8.58
C VAL A 45 -7.78 18.68 9.22
N PHE A 46 -7.46 18.82 10.51
CA PHE A 46 -6.57 17.90 11.24
C PHE A 46 -7.05 16.44 11.20
N GLU A 47 -8.35 16.21 11.42
CA GLU A 47 -8.95 14.87 11.42
C GLU A 47 -8.75 14.14 10.08
N VAL A 48 -8.72 14.88 8.97
CA VAL A 48 -8.50 14.33 7.63
C VAL A 48 -7.07 13.84 7.48
N VAL A 49 -6.07 14.56 8.02
CA VAL A 49 -4.67 14.11 8.01
C VAL A 49 -4.48 12.84 8.82
N LEU A 50 -5.07 12.79 10.01
CA LEU A 50 -5.01 11.60 10.86
C LEU A 50 -5.65 10.40 10.16
N THR A 51 -6.77 10.62 9.48
CA THR A 51 -7.47 9.58 8.71
C THR A 51 -6.62 9.11 7.53
N ILE A 52 -6.04 10.02 6.74
CA ILE A 52 -5.16 9.68 5.61
C ILE A 52 -3.99 8.81 6.09
N ILE A 53 -3.31 9.23 7.16
CA ILE A 53 -2.17 8.50 7.72
C ILE A 53 -2.60 7.14 8.29
N GLY A 54 -3.72 7.08 9.00
CA GLY A 54 -4.25 5.83 9.53
C GLY A 54 -4.60 4.83 8.43
N VAL A 55 -5.23 5.28 7.35
CA VAL A 55 -5.51 4.44 6.18
C VAL A 55 -4.22 4.01 5.50
N ASP A 56 -3.22 4.88 5.36
CA ASP A 56 -1.92 4.55 4.76
C ASP A 56 -1.19 3.45 5.53
N ILE A 57 -1.19 3.53 6.87
CA ILE A 57 -0.64 2.48 7.74
C ILE A 57 -1.39 1.16 7.57
N LEU A 58 -2.74 1.19 7.55
CA LEU A 58 -3.57 0.00 7.34
C LEU A 58 -3.33 -0.65 5.99
N VAL A 59 -3.17 0.15 4.92
CA VAL A 59 -2.84 -0.34 3.58
C VAL A 59 -1.46 -1.00 3.57
N GLY A 60 -0.46 -0.37 4.18
CA GLY A 60 0.87 -0.96 4.33
C GLY A 60 0.83 -2.29 5.09
N LEU A 61 0.05 -2.38 6.17
CA LEU A 61 -0.14 -3.64 6.91
C LEU A 61 -0.82 -4.71 6.06
N ALA A 62 -1.87 -4.35 5.30
CA ALA A 62 -2.54 -5.27 4.39
C ALA A 62 -1.58 -5.82 3.32
N LYS A 63 -0.69 -4.98 2.77
CA LYS A 63 0.36 -5.40 1.83
C LYS A 63 1.32 -6.41 2.46
N ILE A 64 1.78 -6.17 3.70
CA ILE A 64 2.64 -7.11 4.43
C ILE A 64 1.93 -8.44 4.68
N VAL A 65 0.66 -8.40 5.11
CA VAL A 65 -0.15 -9.61 5.32
C VAL A 65 -0.32 -10.39 4.02
N CYS A 66 -0.62 -9.71 2.90
CA CYS A 66 -0.71 -10.34 1.59
C CYS A 66 0.64 -10.95 1.15
N ALA A 67 1.76 -10.25 1.37
CA ALA A 67 3.09 -10.76 1.06
C ALA A 67 3.41 -12.03 1.86
N LEU A 68 3.15 -12.02 3.17
CA LEU A 68 3.31 -13.19 4.04
C LEU A 68 2.40 -14.34 3.60
N PHE A 69 1.13 -14.04 3.34
CA PHE A 69 0.17 -15.04 2.88
C PHE A 69 0.66 -15.71 1.60
N MET A 70 1.07 -14.95 0.59
CA MET A 70 1.63 -15.50 -0.65
C MET A 70 2.93 -16.30 -0.44
N SER A 71 3.77 -15.91 0.52
CA SER A 71 5.02 -16.62 0.81
C SER A 71 4.80 -17.94 1.54
N ILE A 72 3.79 -18.01 2.40
CA ILE A 72 3.50 -19.18 3.25
C ILE A 72 2.51 -20.12 2.55
N SER A 73 1.66 -19.59 1.68
CA SER A 73 0.68 -20.38 0.95
C SER A 73 1.33 -21.29 -0.08
N ASP A 74 0.70 -22.45 -0.29
CA ASP A 74 1.01 -23.40 -1.34
C ASP A 74 2.45 -23.97 -1.28
N ASP A 75 3.08 -23.98 -0.09
CA ASP A 75 4.37 -24.62 0.24
C ASP A 75 5.52 -24.33 -0.74
N GLY A 76 5.45 -23.20 -1.45
CA GLY A 76 6.45 -22.83 -2.43
C GLY A 76 6.25 -23.43 -3.83
N PHE A 77 5.21 -24.23 -4.08
CA PHE A 77 4.96 -24.88 -5.37
C PHE A 77 4.69 -23.89 -6.52
N ASP A 78 4.95 -24.34 -7.75
CA ASP A 78 4.63 -23.63 -9.00
C ASP A 78 3.16 -23.88 -9.36
N CYS A 79 2.33 -22.87 -9.10
CA CYS A 79 0.88 -22.92 -9.25
C CYS A 79 0.42 -22.95 -10.71
N THR A 80 1.32 -22.66 -11.66
CA THR A 80 0.99 -22.83 -13.08
C THR A 80 1.01 -24.30 -13.53
N LYS A 81 1.68 -25.17 -12.76
CA LYS A 81 1.81 -26.61 -13.05
C LYS A 81 0.98 -27.50 -12.12
N THR A 82 0.54 -26.96 -10.99
CA THR A 82 -0.20 -27.69 -9.95
C THR A 82 -1.34 -26.83 -9.42
N THR A 83 -2.46 -27.44 -9.03
CA THR A 83 -3.61 -26.67 -8.54
C THR A 83 -3.30 -26.08 -7.15
N CYS A 84 -3.17 -24.77 -7.07
CA CYS A 84 -2.94 -24.05 -5.83
C CYS A 84 -4.24 -23.54 -5.20
N ARG A 85 -4.18 -23.26 -3.89
CA ARG A 85 -5.30 -22.63 -3.15
C ARG A 85 -5.34 -21.11 -3.32
N THR A 86 -4.22 -20.49 -3.71
CA THR A 86 -4.12 -19.04 -3.87
C THR A 86 -4.13 -18.61 -5.34
N PHE A 87 -3.34 -17.61 -5.70
CA PHE A 87 -3.28 -17.10 -7.06
C PHE A 87 -2.51 -18.07 -7.96
N ASN A 88 -2.88 -18.13 -9.23
CA ASN A 88 -2.27 -19.02 -10.22
C ASN A 88 -0.93 -18.47 -10.74
N LEU A 89 -0.04 -18.07 -9.83
CA LEU A 89 1.22 -17.40 -10.15
C LEU A 89 2.33 -18.40 -10.42
N THR A 90 3.22 -18.06 -11.35
CA THR A 90 4.53 -18.72 -11.45
C THR A 90 5.40 -18.39 -10.24
N GLU A 91 6.43 -19.20 -10.00
CA GLU A 91 7.42 -18.95 -8.94
C GLU A 91 8.04 -17.55 -9.05
N THR A 92 8.40 -17.12 -10.26
CA THR A 92 8.98 -15.80 -10.55
C THR A 92 7.99 -14.68 -10.25
N GLU A 93 6.73 -14.80 -10.68
CA GLU A 93 5.70 -13.80 -10.43
C GLU A 93 5.39 -13.68 -8.94
N ARG A 94 5.37 -14.80 -8.21
CA ARG A 94 5.18 -14.80 -6.75
C ARG A 94 6.32 -14.08 -6.04
N PHE A 95 7.57 -14.38 -6.41
CA PHE A 95 8.74 -13.71 -5.85
C PHE A 95 8.74 -12.19 -6.14
N CYS A 96 8.46 -11.80 -7.39
CA CYS A 96 8.37 -10.39 -7.77
C CYS A 96 7.22 -9.67 -7.03
N THR A 97 6.04 -10.29 -6.94
CA THR A 97 4.88 -9.69 -6.26
C THR A 97 5.14 -9.57 -4.76
N PHE A 98 5.78 -10.55 -4.14
CA PHE A 98 6.20 -10.50 -2.74
C PHE A 98 7.09 -9.28 -2.47
N TRP A 99 8.17 -9.11 -3.24
CA TRP A 99 9.10 -8.00 -3.04
C TRP A 99 8.47 -6.65 -3.39
N LEU A 100 7.60 -6.60 -4.40
CA LEU A 100 6.85 -5.40 -4.73
C LEU A 100 6.00 -4.95 -3.55
N LEU A 101 5.21 -5.85 -2.94
CA LEU A 101 4.36 -5.53 -1.79
C LEU A 101 5.19 -5.15 -0.55
N LEU A 102 6.28 -5.85 -0.28
CA LEU A 102 7.11 -5.60 0.90
C LEU A 102 7.84 -4.25 0.80
N ALA A 103 8.47 -3.99 -0.35
CA ALA A 103 9.15 -2.72 -0.60
C ALA A 103 8.14 -1.57 -0.54
N SER A 104 6.99 -1.74 -1.19
CA SER A 104 5.96 -0.70 -1.20
C SER A 104 5.41 -0.44 0.20
N ALA A 105 5.04 -1.47 0.97
CA ALA A 105 4.60 -1.29 2.37
C ALA A 105 5.63 -0.57 3.24
N THR A 106 6.92 -0.87 3.05
CA THR A 106 8.00 -0.20 3.79
C THR A 106 8.05 1.29 3.48
N PHE A 107 7.88 1.65 2.20
CA PHE A 107 7.82 3.05 1.80
C PHE A 107 6.55 3.75 2.31
N ASP A 108 5.38 3.11 2.29
CA ASP A 108 4.13 3.68 2.85
C ASP A 108 4.35 4.05 4.31
N HIS A 109 4.83 3.09 5.11
CA HIS A 109 5.07 3.32 6.54
C HIS A 109 6.14 4.39 6.77
N PHE A 110 7.21 4.39 5.98
CA PHE A 110 8.24 5.43 6.08
C PHE A 110 7.67 6.83 5.77
N PHE A 111 6.90 6.97 4.69
CA PHE A 111 6.28 8.24 4.32
C PHE A 111 5.23 8.69 5.34
N ALA A 112 4.40 7.78 5.85
CA ALA A 112 3.45 8.06 6.92
C ALA A 112 4.16 8.61 8.16
N LEU A 113 5.28 8.01 8.58
CA LEU A 113 6.09 8.50 9.69
C LEU A 113 6.71 9.88 9.41
N VAL A 114 7.21 10.12 8.20
CA VAL A 114 7.74 11.42 7.80
C VAL A 114 6.65 12.49 7.84
N VAL A 115 5.46 12.19 7.32
CA VAL A 115 4.31 13.12 7.35
C VAL A 115 3.89 13.41 8.78
N LEU A 116 3.82 12.41 9.65
CA LEU A 116 3.56 12.61 11.09
C LEU A 116 4.60 13.52 11.74
N ALA A 117 5.89 13.25 11.55
CA ALA A 117 6.98 14.02 12.16
C ALA A 117 7.03 15.48 11.67
N HIS A 118 6.62 15.73 10.43
CA HIS A 118 6.67 17.04 9.80
C HIS A 118 5.32 17.76 9.73
N SER A 119 4.24 17.17 10.24
CA SER A 119 2.92 17.81 10.22
C SER A 119 2.87 19.03 11.15
N PRO A 120 2.62 20.24 10.63
CA PRO A 120 2.45 21.44 11.45
C PRO A 120 1.22 21.35 12.36
N GLN A 121 0.16 20.68 11.90
CA GLN A 121 -1.11 20.59 12.63
C GLN A 121 -0.98 19.71 13.88
N LEU A 122 -0.14 18.65 13.83
CA LEU A 122 0.22 17.84 15.00
C LEU A 122 0.96 18.66 16.06
N ARG A 123 1.89 19.53 15.63
CA ARG A 123 2.63 20.40 16.56
C ARG A 123 1.74 21.46 17.20
N MET A 124 0.78 21.99 16.45
CA MET A 124 -0.22 22.94 16.98
C MET A 124 -1.11 22.28 18.04
N PHE A 125 -1.55 21.04 17.79
CA PHE A 125 -2.34 20.27 18.75
C PHE A 125 -1.58 20.01 20.07
N GLU A 126 -0.31 19.59 19.99
CA GLU A 126 0.55 19.38 21.16
C GLU A 126 0.80 20.69 21.93
N SER A 127 0.90 21.82 21.23
CA SER A 127 1.06 23.12 21.89
C SER A 127 -0.21 23.60 22.57
N ASP A 128 -1.39 23.42 21.97
CA ASP A 128 -2.67 23.84 22.57
C ASP A 128 -3.02 23.00 23.81
N GLU A 129 -2.66 21.71 23.83
CA GLU A 129 -2.85 20.83 25.00
C GLU A 129 -1.96 21.24 26.18
N LYS A 130 -0.83 21.92 25.95
CA LYS A 130 0.06 22.44 27.02
C LYS A 130 -0.46 23.72 27.70
N TYR A 131 -1.46 24.39 27.13
CA TYR A 131 -2.02 25.64 27.66
C TYR A 131 -3.44 25.48 28.25
N HIS A 132 -3.93 24.25 28.34
CA HIS A 132 -5.14 23.86 29.05
C HIS A 132 -4.83 22.97 30.26
#